data_AF-A0A1U7LIK7-F1
#
_entry.id   AF-A0A1U7LIK7-F1
#
_cell.length_a   1.000
_cell.length_b   1.000
_cell.length_c   1.000
_cell.angle_alpha   90.00
_cell.angle_beta   90.00
_cell.angle_gamma   90.00
#
_symmetry.space_group_name_H-M   'P 1'
#
loop_
_entity.id
_entity.type
_entity.pdbx_description
1 polymer ?
#
loop_
_entity_poly.entity_id
_entity_poly.type
_entity_poly.pdbx_seq_one_letter_code
_entity_poly.pdbx_strand_id
1 'polypeptide(L)'
;MASLDIITALSLKEIIKTRLEAELVEVEDISGGCGQAFECIIVSKLFEGKKTIQRHRQVNSELKDIISRVHAFSQKSFTPTEWVKNAKGTMDAL
;
A
#
# COMPACT_ATOMS: atom_id res chain seq x y z
N MET A 1 31.04 3.94 -3.61
CA MET A 1 30.02 3.61 -2.58
C MET A 1 28.67 4.02 -3.14
N ALA A 2 27.94 3.10 -3.77
CA ALA A 2 26.57 3.39 -4.23
C ALA A 2 25.65 3.27 -3.02
N SER A 3 24.99 4.37 -2.65
CA SER A 3 23.89 4.39 -1.67
C SER A 3 22.82 3.40 -2.12
N LEU A 4 22.57 2.35 -1.31
CA LEU A 4 21.77 1.19 -1.69
C LEU A 4 20.49 1.03 -0.86
N ASP A 5 20.05 2.09 -0.15
CA ASP A 5 18.99 1.98 0.86
C ASP A 5 17.76 2.88 0.65
N ILE A 6 17.69 3.65 -0.44
CA ILE A 6 16.52 4.49 -0.71
C ILE A 6 15.40 3.65 -1.32
N ILE A 7 14.30 3.53 -0.60
CA ILE A 7 13.05 2.96 -1.14
C ILE A 7 12.37 4.04 -1.97
N THR A 8 11.96 3.70 -3.20
CA THR A 8 11.19 4.62 -4.05
C THR A 8 9.74 4.18 -4.11
N ALA A 9 8.81 5.12 -4.32
CA ALA A 9 7.39 4.82 -4.48
C ALA A 9 7.13 3.76 -5.57
N LEU A 10 7.87 3.82 -6.69
CA LEU A 10 7.78 2.84 -7.78
C LEU A 10 8.23 1.45 -7.33
N SER A 11 9.39 1.34 -6.67
CA SER A 11 9.87 0.04 -6.17
C SER A 11 8.93 -0.57 -5.13
N LEU A 12 8.41 0.27 -4.22
CA LEU A 12 7.47 -0.16 -3.19
C LEU A 12 6.16 -0.63 -3.81
N LYS A 13 5.66 0.07 -4.84
CA LYS A 13 4.47 -0.31 -5.59
C LYS A 13 4.58 -1.72 -6.18
N GLU A 14 5.69 -2.02 -6.86
CA GLU A 14 5.90 -3.35 -7.46
C GLU A 14 6.04 -4.47 -6.41
N ILE A 15 6.73 -4.18 -5.29
CA ILE A 15 6.84 -5.11 -4.16
C ILE A 15 5.47 -5.42 -3.56
N ILE A 16 4.66 -4.39 -3.28
CA ILE A 16 3.30 -4.55 -2.76
C ILE A 16 2.45 -5.35 -3.74
N LYS A 17 2.50 -4.99 -5.04
CA LYS A 17 1.73 -5.66 -6.09
C LYS A 17 2.02 -7.16 -6.13
N THR A 18 3.30 -7.51 -6.04
CA THR A 18 3.76 -8.90 -6.08
C THR A 18 3.41 -9.67 -4.81
N ARG A 19 3.77 -9.15 -3.63
CA ARG A 19 3.63 -9.88 -2.35
C ARG A 19 2.19 -10.00 -1.87
N LEU A 20 1.32 -9.07 -2.24
CA LEU A 20 -0.09 -9.05 -1.80
C LEU A 20 -1.07 -9.37 -2.93
N GLU A 21 -0.58 -9.86 -4.08
CA GLU A 21 -1.39 -10.15 -5.27
C GLU A 21 -2.37 -9.01 -5.59
N ALA A 22 -1.89 -7.77 -5.45
CA ALA A 22 -2.76 -6.61 -5.50
C ALA A 22 -3.11 -6.27 -6.95
N GLU A 23 -4.41 -6.07 -7.21
CA GLU A 23 -4.92 -5.66 -8.51
C GLU A 23 -4.62 -4.19 -8.77
N LEU A 24 -4.65 -3.36 -7.72
CA LEU A 24 -4.31 -1.95 -7.76
C LEU A 24 -3.47 -1.56 -6.54
N VAL A 25 -2.44 -0.76 -6.81
CA VAL A 25 -1.57 -0.18 -5.80
C VAL A 25 -1.27 1.27 -6.15
N GLU A 26 -1.53 2.16 -5.21
CA GLU A 26 -1.09 3.55 -5.23
C GLU A 26 -0.14 3.76 -4.06
N VAL A 27 0.97 4.45 -4.32
CA VAL A 27 2.00 4.76 -3.33
C VAL A 27 2.34 6.23 -3.47
N GLU A 28 2.21 6.96 -2.38
CA GLU A 28 2.63 8.36 -2.27
C GLU A 28 3.81 8.46 -1.31
N ASP A 29 4.90 9.10 -1.76
CA ASP A 29 6.02 9.45 -0.90
C ASP A 29 5.74 10.80 -0.23
N ILE A 30 5.34 10.75 1.04
CA ILE A 30 5.04 11.93 1.85
C ILE A 30 6.26 12.47 2.61
N SER A 31 7.46 11.96 2.30
CA SER A 31 8.72 12.38 2.91
C SER A 31 9.47 13.47 2.14
N GLY A 32 8.85 14.03 1.10
CA GLY A 32 9.50 15.01 0.22
C GLY A 32 10.57 14.40 -0.69
N GLY A 33 10.42 13.10 -1.02
CA GLY A 33 11.32 12.40 -1.95
C GLY A 33 12.54 11.75 -1.30
N CYS A 34 12.64 11.71 0.03
CA CYS A 34 13.74 11.02 0.71
C CYS A 34 13.49 9.52 0.93
N GLY A 35 12.30 9.02 0.57
CA GLY A 35 11.96 7.59 0.62
C GLY A 35 11.81 7.02 2.03
N GLN A 36 11.43 7.86 3.00
CA GLN A 36 11.33 7.49 4.42
C GLN A 36 9.91 7.46 4.97
N ALA A 37 8.92 7.96 4.23
CA ALA A 37 7.52 7.98 4.67
C ALA A 37 6.59 7.75 3.48
N PHE A 38 5.72 6.74 3.59
CA PHE A 38 4.82 6.34 2.52
C PHE A 38 3.37 6.21 2.99
N GLU A 39 2.45 6.66 2.15
CA GLU A 39 1.04 6.31 2.23
C GLU A 39 0.67 5.41 1.05
N CYS A 40 -0.07 4.34 1.33
CA CYS A 40 -0.40 3.34 0.32
C CYS A 40 -1.91 3.07 0.25
N ILE A 41 -2.44 2.91 -0.96
CA ILE A 41 -3.74 2.27 -1.20
C ILE A 41 -3.48 0.93 -1.86
N ILE A 42 -4.04 -0.13 -1.27
CA ILE A 42 -3.82 -1.51 -1.71
C ILE A 42 -5.18 -2.16 -1.94
N VAL A 43 -5.42 -2.63 -3.17
CA VAL A 43 -6.64 -3.33 -3.54
C VAL A 43 -6.30 -4.77 -3.90
N SER A 44 -6.80 -5.74 -3.12
CA SER A 44 -6.51 -7.16 -3.31
C SER A 44 -7.69 -8.04 -2.89
N LYS A 45 -7.91 -9.14 -3.64
CA LYS A 45 -8.87 -10.19 -3.26
C LYS A 45 -8.47 -10.93 -2.00
N LEU A 46 -7.17 -10.92 -1.64
CA LEU A 46 -6.69 -11.51 -0.39
C LEU A 46 -7.34 -10.89 0.85
N PHE A 47 -7.98 -9.72 0.73
CA PHE A 47 -8.65 -9.03 1.82
C PHE A 47 -10.14 -9.40 1.99
N GLU A 48 -10.69 -10.22 1.10
CA GLU A 48 -12.06 -10.71 1.20
C GLU A 48 -12.30 -11.50 2.48
N GLY A 49 -13.44 -11.27 3.12
CA GLY A 49 -13.80 -11.90 4.41
C GLY A 49 -12.96 -11.47 5.61
N LYS A 50 -11.91 -10.65 5.43
CA LYS A 50 -11.03 -10.18 6.51
C LYS A 50 -11.49 -8.84 7.06
N LYS A 51 -11.49 -8.70 8.39
CA LYS A 51 -11.65 -7.41 9.08
C LYS A 51 -10.42 -6.52 8.83
N THR A 52 -10.57 -5.20 8.95
CA THR A 52 -9.50 -4.21 8.77
C THR A 52 -8.22 -4.58 9.51
N ILE A 53 -8.29 -4.96 10.79
CA ILE A 53 -7.11 -5.35 11.58
C ILE A 53 -6.38 -6.59 11.02
N GLN A 54 -7.10 -7.55 10.44
CA GLN A 54 -6.50 -8.74 9.84
C GLN A 54 -5.78 -8.38 8.53
N ARG A 55 -6.38 -7.50 7.71
CA ARG A 55 -5.74 -6.96 6.51
C ARG A 55 -4.46 -6.23 6.86
N HIS A 56 -4.51 -5.35 7.86
CA HIS A 56 -3.35 -4.59 8.35
C HIS A 56 -2.23 -5.51 8.82
N ARG A 57 -2.55 -6.54 9.60
CA ARG A 57 -1.56 -7.54 10.06
C ARG A 57 -0.93 -8.28 8.89
N GLN A 58 -1.71 -8.67 7.89
CA GLN A 58 -1.18 -9.33 6.70
C GLN A 58 -0.23 -8.42 5.93
N VAL A 59 -0.64 -7.18 5.62
CA VAL A 59 0.21 -6.20 4.92
C VAL A 59 1.51 -5.96 5.69
N ASN A 60 1.43 -5.74 7.00
CA ASN A 60 2.61 -5.50 7.82
C ASN A 60 3.53 -6.72 7.90
N SER A 61 2.99 -7.93 7.84
CA SER A 61 3.78 -9.16 7.79
C SER A 61 4.52 -9.29 6.46
N GLU A 62 3.82 -9.10 5.34
CA GLU A 62 4.40 -9.21 4.00
C GLU A 62 5.43 -8.13 3.68
N LEU A 63 5.34 -6.98 4.35
CA LEU A 63 6.21 -5.82 4.12
C LEU A 63 7.15 -5.52 5.29
N LYS A 64 7.34 -6.46 6.21
CA LYS A 64 8.09 -6.21 7.46
C LYS A 64 9.51 -5.67 7.23
N ASP A 65 10.22 -6.21 6.25
CA ASP A 65 11.57 -5.79 5.84
C ASP A 65 11.59 -4.38 5.25
N ILE A 66 10.51 -3.96 4.58
CA ILE A 66 10.34 -2.60 4.06
C ILE A 66 10.00 -1.63 5.20
N ILE A 67 8.99 -1.97 5.99
CA ILE A 67 8.48 -1.11 7.08
C ILE A 67 9.58 -0.84 8.11
N SER A 68 10.46 -1.82 8.37
CA SER A 68 11.60 -1.63 9.28
C SER A 68 12.65 -0.62 8.82
N ARG A 69 12.63 -0.22 7.53
CA ARG A 69 13.62 0.68 6.91
C ARG A 69 13.09 2.10 6.67
N VAL A 70 11.82 2.36 6.97
CA VAL A 70 11.17 3.65 6.76
C VAL A 70 10.67 4.20 8.10
N HIS A 71 10.64 5.52 8.25
CA HIS A 71 10.13 6.16 9.47
C HIS A 71 8.61 6.02 9.61
N ALA A 72 7.88 6.09 8.48
CA ALA A 72 6.43 6.01 8.49
C ALA A 72 5.90 5.18 7.33
N PHE A 73 4.91 4.36 7.62
CA PHE A 73 4.16 3.60 6.63
C PHE A 73 2.70 3.56 7.05
N SER A 74 1.82 4.13 6.25
CA SER A 74 0.37 4.04 6.40
C SER A 74 -0.23 3.32 5.19
N GLN A 75 -1.33 2.61 5.41
CA GLN A 75 -2.04 1.99 4.30
C GLN A 75 -3.56 2.00 4.50
N LYS A 76 -4.28 1.97 3.38
CA LYS A 76 -5.69 1.60 3.28
C LYS A 76 -5.81 0.35 2.41
N SER A 77 -6.49 -0.67 2.91
CA SER A 77 -6.62 -1.98 2.27
C SER A 77 -8.07 -2.29 1.92
N PHE A 78 -8.37 -2.44 0.64
CA PHE A 78 -9.72 -2.66 0.11
C PHE A 78 -9.81 -3.96 -0.70
N THR A 79 -11.00 -4.56 -0.71
CA THR A 79 -11.33 -5.54 -1.75
C THR A 79 -11.62 -4.83 -3.07
N PRO A 80 -11.51 -5.50 -4.24
CA PRO A 80 -11.90 -4.90 -5.52
C PRO A 80 -13.34 -4.36 -5.51
N THR A 81 -14.27 -5.08 -4.87
CA THR A 81 -15.68 -4.64 -4.76
C THR A 81 -15.83 -3.39 -3.90
N GLU A 82 -15.11 -3.28 -2.79
CA GLU A 82 -15.11 -2.08 -1.94
C GLU A 82 -14.51 -0.87 -2.66
N TRP A 83 -13.42 -1.07 -3.40
CA TRP A 83 -12.78 -0.02 -4.19
C TRP A 83 -13.72 0.57 -5.24
N VAL A 84 -14.42 -0.28 -6.00
CA VAL A 84 -15.39 0.16 -7.01
C VAL A 84 -16.54 0.95 -6.38
N LYS A 85 -17.06 0.52 -5.22
CA LYS A 85 -18.13 1.24 -4.51
C LYS A 85 -17.66 2.62 -4.04
N ASN A 86 -16.47 2.71 -3.47
CA ASN A 86 -15.90 3.97 -3.00
C ASN A 86 -15.53 4.92 -4.15
N ALA A 87 -15.01 4.39 -5.26
CA ALA A 87 -14.69 5.18 -6.46
C ALA A 87 -15.95 5.74 -7.11
N LYS A 88 -17.03 4.95 -7.21
CA LYS A 88 -18.34 5.45 -7.68
C LYS A 88 -18.91 6.55 -6.78
N GLY A 89 -18.77 6.40 -5.45
CA GLY A 89 -19.15 7.46 -4.51
C GLY A 89 -18.38 8.77 -4.67
N THR A 90 -17.22 8.76 -5.35
CA THR A 90 -16.44 9.96 -5.68
C THR A 90 -16.87 10.58 -7.02
N MET A 91 -17.34 9.77 -7.98
CA MET A 91 -17.86 10.24 -9.28
C MET A 91 -19.31 10.74 -9.21
N ASP A 92 -20.12 10.23 -8.29
CA ASP A 92 -21.51 10.68 -8.08
C ASP A 92 -21.59 11.99 -7.24
N ALA A 93 -20.44 12.50 -6.75
CA ALA A 93 -20.34 13.71 -5.92
C ALA A 93 -19.82 14.95 -6.69
N LEU A 94 -19.71 14.87 -8.03
CA LEU A 94 -19.39 15.96 -8.95
C LEU A 94 -20.55 16.19 -9.92
#